data_AF-A0A8C3CFM3-F1
#
_entry.id   AF-A0A8C3CFM3-F1
#
_cell.length_a   1.000
_cell.length_b   1.000
_cell.length_c   1.000
_cell.angle_alpha   90.00
_cell.angle_beta   90.00
_cell.angle_gamma   90.00
#
_symmetry.space_group_name_H-M   'P 1'
#
loop_
_entity.id
_entity.type
_entity.pdbx_description
1 polymer ?
#
loop_
_entity_poly.entity_id
_entity_poly.type
_entity_poly.pdbx_seq_one_letter_code
_entity_poly.pdbx_strand_id
1 'polypeptide(L)'
;MQGLGASLPALLLLLLLLSAQLPPPAVADQPPWAPAVERALDPGSRLAVGAARVALHKYNFQAASPSGLRALGQVRKATMKSIPGTGQKYYLQFTTEDYRSRENAGSCLATVLYPKKKSPPAVNIKCINTKDQNQIQEEDNRLYRKLKHQTKPIIGSNIPGGNDLCYCGHWVPHLPGGTYSFGNMEPAFEPVWALAVAGSSYMMWEKSTEKVGYFMSQVKSVKQWMRKDDSLEFDYTILLHEMPTQDMILCHMRLIWLPGRPLKVKYTCESDSHRLEDGSGMESGSAAGIIHEREENF
;
A
#
# COMPACT_ATOMS: atom_id res chain seq x y z
N MET A 1 -13.71 -62.24 48.12
CA MET A 1 -13.21 -60.86 48.09
C MET A 1 -13.82 -60.17 46.88
N GLN A 2 -14.66 -59.16 47.13
CA GLN A 2 -15.32 -58.33 46.12
C GLN A 2 -14.39 -57.18 45.70
N GLY A 3 -14.56 -56.66 44.48
CA GLY A 3 -13.94 -55.42 44.00
C GLY A 3 -14.21 -55.21 42.50
N LEU A 4 -15.38 -54.67 42.16
CA LEU A 4 -15.59 -53.27 41.74
C LEU A 4 -15.07 -52.97 40.31
N GLY A 5 -15.85 -53.40 39.31
CA GLY A 5 -15.78 -52.84 37.96
C GLY A 5 -16.52 -51.50 37.93
N ALA A 6 -15.79 -50.41 37.72
CA ALA A 6 -16.34 -49.07 37.60
C ALA A 6 -17.05 -48.91 36.24
N SER A 7 -18.37 -48.99 36.23
CA SER A 7 -19.17 -48.49 35.11
C SER A 7 -19.19 -46.97 35.17
N LEU A 8 -18.60 -46.30 34.18
CA LEU A 8 -18.81 -44.87 33.95
C LEU A 8 -20.30 -44.64 33.67
N PRO A 9 -20.98 -43.69 34.36
CA PRO A 9 -22.41 -43.50 34.19
C PRO A 9 -22.66 -42.91 32.80
N ALA A 10 -23.56 -43.52 32.04
CA ALA A 10 -23.98 -43.08 30.71
C ALA A 10 -24.44 -41.60 30.66
N LEU A 11 -24.77 -41.00 31.80
CA LEU A 11 -25.05 -39.57 31.95
C LEU A 11 -23.85 -38.67 31.59
N LEU A 12 -22.61 -39.09 31.87
CA LEU A 12 -21.43 -38.27 31.57
C LEU A 12 -21.17 -38.19 30.06
N LEU A 13 -21.43 -39.27 29.32
CA LEU A 13 -21.33 -39.27 27.85
C LEU A 13 -22.43 -38.42 27.20
N LEU A 14 -23.66 -38.42 27.74
CA LEU A 14 -24.73 -37.56 27.23
C LEU A 14 -24.43 -36.07 27.45
N LEU A 15 -23.81 -35.69 28.57
CA LEU A 15 -23.40 -34.31 28.86
C LEU A 15 -22.24 -33.84 27.96
N LEU A 16 -21.32 -34.73 27.61
CA LEU A 16 -20.22 -34.44 26.66
C LEU A 16 -20.69 -34.35 25.21
N LEU A 17 -21.74 -35.07 24.84
CA LEU A 17 -22.35 -34.96 23.51
C LEU A 17 -23.15 -33.66 23.38
N LEU A 18 -23.90 -33.22 24.39
CA LEU A 18 -24.68 -31.98 24.33
C LEU A 18 -23.83 -30.69 24.24
N SER A 19 -22.58 -30.70 24.70
CA SER A 19 -21.68 -29.54 24.59
C SER A 19 -21.06 -29.39 23.20
N ALA A 20 -21.18 -30.39 22.32
CA ALA A 20 -20.61 -30.39 20.98
C ALA A 20 -21.55 -29.77 19.90
N GLN A 21 -22.82 -29.48 20.23
CA GLN A 21 -23.78 -28.85 19.31
C GLN A 21 -23.99 -27.35 19.53
N LEU A 22 -23.29 -26.71 20.46
CA LEU A 22 -23.39 -25.25 20.58
C LEU A 22 -22.62 -24.61 19.43
N PRO A 23 -23.28 -23.85 18.54
CA PRO A 23 -22.56 -23.04 17.57
C PRO A 23 -21.60 -22.11 18.33
N PRO A 24 -20.39 -21.86 17.82
CA PRO A 24 -19.49 -20.90 18.44
C PRO A 24 -20.26 -19.60 18.66
N PRO A 25 -20.11 -18.93 19.82
CA PRO A 25 -20.81 -17.68 20.05
C PRO A 25 -20.47 -16.76 18.88
N ALA A 26 -21.51 -16.37 18.14
CA ALA A 26 -21.37 -15.33 17.14
C ALA A 26 -20.66 -14.17 17.83
N VAL A 27 -19.56 -13.69 17.24
CA VAL A 27 -18.86 -12.49 17.72
C VAL A 27 -19.88 -11.38 17.69
N ALA A 28 -20.54 -11.13 18.82
CA ALA A 28 -21.53 -10.11 18.95
C ALA A 28 -20.83 -8.78 18.69
N ASP A 29 -21.32 -8.02 17.72
CA ASP A 29 -20.89 -6.65 17.51
C ASP A 29 -20.98 -5.90 18.85
N GLN A 30 -19.83 -5.39 19.31
CA GLN A 30 -19.70 -4.79 20.63
C GLN A 30 -20.69 -3.62 20.78
N PRO A 31 -21.40 -3.49 21.93
CA PRO A 31 -22.37 -2.41 22.13
C PRO A 31 -21.73 -1.03 21.92
N PRO A 32 -22.42 -0.04 21.33
CA PRO A 32 -21.88 1.30 21.08
C PRO A 32 -21.33 2.04 22.30
N TRP A 33 -21.73 1.63 23.51
CA TRP A 33 -21.34 2.22 24.79
C TRP A 33 -20.17 1.47 25.48
N ALA A 34 -19.70 0.36 24.93
CA ALA A 34 -18.59 -0.37 25.51
C ALA A 34 -17.29 0.47 25.44
N PRO A 35 -16.47 0.49 26.51
CA PRO A 35 -15.23 1.24 26.50
C PRO A 35 -14.31 0.71 25.39
N ALA A 36 -13.68 1.64 24.68
CA ALA A 36 -12.76 1.31 23.60
C ALA A 36 -11.59 0.46 24.16
N VAL A 37 -11.45 -0.75 23.64
CA VAL A 37 -10.42 -1.69 24.09
C VAL A 37 -9.11 -1.34 23.41
N GLU A 38 -8.11 -0.99 24.21
CA GLU A 38 -6.76 -0.72 23.78
C GLU A 38 -5.88 -1.96 23.99
N ARG A 39 -5.15 -2.35 22.95
CA ARG A 39 -4.33 -3.55 22.94
C ARG A 39 -2.96 -3.20 22.35
N ALA A 40 -1.92 -3.46 23.13
CA ALA A 40 -0.55 -3.45 22.62
C ALA A 40 -0.40 -4.57 21.56
N LEU A 41 0.23 -4.23 20.44
CA LEU A 41 0.54 -5.18 19.38
C LEU A 41 2.03 -5.52 19.42
N ASP A 42 2.35 -6.74 19.02
CA ASP A 42 3.72 -7.07 18.64
C ASP A 42 4.15 -6.17 17.48
N PRO A 43 5.29 -5.45 17.57
CA PRO A 43 5.73 -4.54 16.51
C PRO A 43 6.02 -5.24 15.17
N GLY A 44 6.40 -6.52 15.19
CA GLY A 44 6.61 -7.34 13.99
C GLY A 44 5.32 -7.90 13.39
N SER A 45 4.19 -7.78 14.09
CA SER A 45 2.92 -8.32 13.62
C SER A 45 2.49 -7.70 12.29
N ARG A 46 1.85 -8.51 11.45
CA ARG A 46 1.36 -8.08 10.14
C ARG A 46 0.44 -6.85 10.21
N LEU A 47 -0.38 -6.74 11.26
CA LEU A 47 -1.25 -5.58 11.47
C LEU A 47 -0.44 -4.31 11.77
N ALA A 48 0.57 -4.40 12.64
CA ALA A 48 1.43 -3.28 12.98
C ALA A 48 2.24 -2.79 11.78
N VAL A 49 2.89 -3.73 11.07
CA VAL A 49 3.69 -3.44 9.86
C VAL A 49 2.81 -2.91 8.74
N GLY A 50 1.64 -3.50 8.52
CA GLY A 50 0.67 -3.06 7.51
C GLY A 50 0.20 -1.63 7.76
N ALA A 51 -0.22 -1.32 8.99
CA ALA A 51 -0.64 0.04 9.35
C ALA A 51 0.50 1.07 9.24
N ALA A 52 1.72 0.72 9.65
CA ALA A 52 2.88 1.60 9.48
C ALA A 52 3.19 1.87 8.00
N ARG A 53 3.06 0.85 7.15
CA ARG A 53 3.25 0.98 5.69
C ARG A 53 2.19 1.89 5.06
N VAL A 54 0.92 1.74 5.43
CA VAL A 54 -0.17 2.63 4.98
C VAL A 54 0.09 4.07 5.39
N ALA A 55 0.57 4.30 6.62
CA ALA A 55 0.94 5.64 7.06
C ALA A 55 2.07 6.24 6.22
N LEU A 56 3.08 5.42 5.88
CA LEU A 56 4.20 5.83 5.06
C LEU A 56 3.82 6.12 3.61
N HIS A 57 2.90 5.35 3.02
CA HIS A 57 2.34 5.66 1.70
C HIS A 57 1.70 7.06 1.68
N LYS A 58 0.89 7.38 2.70
CA LYS A 58 0.32 8.72 2.80
C LYS A 58 1.40 9.80 2.87
N TYR A 59 2.45 9.58 3.67
CA TYR A 59 3.57 10.50 3.79
C TYR A 59 4.29 10.70 2.44
N ASN A 60 4.67 9.61 1.76
CA ASN A 60 5.39 9.68 0.48
C ASN A 60 4.59 10.42 -0.60
N PHE A 61 3.27 10.19 -0.66
CA PHE A 61 2.38 10.91 -1.57
C PHE A 61 2.32 12.41 -1.23
N GLN A 62 2.18 12.77 0.05
CA GLN A 62 2.11 14.17 0.49
C GLN A 62 3.43 14.91 0.32
N ALA A 63 4.56 14.24 0.53
CA ALA A 63 5.88 14.82 0.38
C ALA A 63 6.18 15.16 -1.10
N ALA A 64 5.60 14.41 -2.04
CA ALA A 64 5.71 14.65 -3.48
C ALA A 64 7.17 14.84 -3.97
N SER A 65 8.10 14.12 -3.33
CA SER A 65 9.55 14.37 -3.41
C SER A 65 10.29 13.08 -3.78
N PRO A 66 10.82 12.98 -5.01
CA PRO A 66 11.71 11.88 -5.40
C PRO A 66 12.96 11.76 -4.51
N SER A 67 13.55 12.87 -4.09
CA SER A 67 14.74 12.89 -3.21
C SER A 67 14.43 12.68 -1.72
N GLY A 68 13.18 12.84 -1.31
CA GLY A 68 12.71 12.66 0.07
C GLY A 68 11.95 11.36 0.30
N LEU A 69 11.95 10.45 -0.68
CA LEU A 69 11.16 9.22 -0.66
C LEU A 69 11.68 8.23 0.39
N ARG A 70 10.76 7.58 1.11
CA ARG A 70 11.11 6.69 2.23
C ARG A 70 10.59 5.27 2.08
N ALA A 71 11.35 4.34 2.63
CA ALA A 71 10.96 2.97 2.89
C ALA A 71 10.70 2.74 4.39
N LEU A 72 9.83 1.77 4.70
CA LEU A 72 9.56 1.38 6.08
C LEU A 72 10.77 0.62 6.63
N GLY A 73 11.30 1.09 7.76
CA GLY A 73 12.31 0.38 8.55
C GLY A 73 11.63 -0.54 9.56
N GLN A 74 11.94 -0.37 10.85
CA GLN A 74 11.39 -1.19 11.92
C GLN A 74 10.26 -0.48 12.66
N VAL A 75 9.15 -1.17 12.87
CA VAL A 75 8.14 -0.74 13.83
C VAL A 75 8.69 -0.94 15.24
N ARG A 76 8.66 0.11 16.05
CA ARG A 76 9.18 0.12 17.42
C ARG A 76 8.07 -0.04 18.45
N LYS A 77 6.93 0.60 18.21
CA LYS A 77 5.75 0.52 19.07
C LYS A 77 4.50 0.52 18.20
N ALA A 78 3.55 -0.34 18.58
CA ALA A 78 2.26 -0.41 17.93
C ALA A 78 1.18 -0.69 18.99
N THR A 79 0.14 0.13 18.97
CA THR A 79 -1.04 -0.05 19.81
C THR A 79 -2.27 0.08 18.94
N MET A 80 -3.27 -0.76 19.16
CA MET A 80 -4.53 -0.76 18.44
C MET A 80 -5.67 -0.51 19.42
N LYS A 81 -6.59 0.37 19.03
CA LYS A 81 -7.79 0.72 19.76
C LYS A 81 -9.00 0.45 18.90
N SER A 82 -9.89 -0.41 19.36
CA SER A 82 -11.19 -0.61 18.72
C SER A 82 -12.16 0.49 19.16
N ILE A 83 -12.70 1.23 18.20
CA ILE A 83 -13.64 2.32 18.45
C ILE A 83 -15.03 1.90 17.95
N PRO A 84 -15.99 1.63 18.84
CA PRO A 84 -17.35 1.25 18.45
C PRO A 84 -17.96 2.25 17.45
N GLY A 85 -18.63 1.72 16.42
CA GLY A 85 -19.22 2.52 15.34
C GLY A 85 -18.24 3.19 14.37
N THR A 86 -16.96 3.35 14.74
CA THR A 86 -15.96 4.07 13.92
C THR A 86 -15.04 3.12 13.16
N GLY A 87 -14.36 2.21 13.86
CA GLY A 87 -13.38 1.31 13.26
C GLY A 87 -12.14 1.07 14.13
N GLN A 88 -11.06 0.64 13.50
CA GLN A 88 -9.82 0.21 14.16
C GLN A 88 -8.76 1.30 14.04
N LYS A 89 -8.32 1.85 15.17
CA LYS A 89 -7.32 2.92 15.22
C LYS A 89 -5.98 2.41 15.73
N TYR A 90 -4.93 2.67 14.98
CA TYR A 90 -3.55 2.29 15.27
C TYR A 90 -2.77 3.52 15.70
N TYR A 91 -1.89 3.34 16.69
CA TYR A 91 -0.90 4.30 17.17
C TYR A 91 0.46 3.67 17.00
N LEU A 92 1.33 4.32 16.23
CA LEU A 92 2.52 3.71 15.67
C LEU A 92 3.74 4.60 15.87
N GLN A 93 4.86 3.97 16.22
CA GLN A 93 6.18 4.55 16.17
C GLN A 93 7.08 3.62 15.36
N PHE A 94 7.73 4.13 14.33
CA PHE A 94 8.59 3.32 13.46
C PHE A 94 9.75 4.13 12.89
N THR A 95 10.81 3.44 12.48
CA THR A 95 11.92 4.05 11.74
C THR A 95 11.65 4.00 10.24
N THR A 96 12.29 4.90 9.51
CA THR A 96 12.26 4.95 8.05
C THR A 96 13.67 4.93 7.51
N GLU A 97 13.81 4.42 6.30
CA GLU A 97 15.05 4.40 5.56
C GLU A 97 14.88 5.23 4.28
N ASP A 98 15.96 5.81 3.80
CA ASP A 98 15.99 6.42 2.48
C ASP A 98 15.65 5.34 1.45
N TYR A 99 14.72 5.65 0.54
CA TYR A 99 14.23 4.65 -0.38
C TYR A 99 15.33 4.09 -1.29
N ARG A 100 16.35 4.91 -1.59
CA ARG A 100 17.46 4.58 -2.51
C ARG A 100 18.69 4.06 -1.76
N SER A 101 19.22 4.83 -0.82
CA SER A 101 20.47 4.46 -0.13
C SER A 101 20.24 3.43 0.98
N ARG A 102 19.00 3.23 1.43
CA ARG A 102 18.62 2.42 2.61
C ARG A 102 19.24 2.93 3.92
N GLU A 103 19.86 4.09 3.90
CA GLU A 103 20.37 4.73 5.09
C GLU A 103 19.22 5.21 5.97
N ASN A 104 19.50 5.42 7.25
CA ASN A 104 18.50 5.89 8.19
C ASN A 104 17.93 7.26 7.75
N ALA A 105 16.64 7.31 7.43
CA ALA A 105 15.91 8.53 7.09
C ALA A 105 15.15 9.13 8.28
N GLY A 106 15.33 8.58 9.49
CA GLY A 106 14.76 9.07 10.74
C GLY A 106 13.59 8.21 11.22
N SER A 107 12.71 8.83 12.00
CA SER A 107 11.59 8.12 12.64
C SER A 107 10.28 8.86 12.48
N CYS A 108 9.18 8.11 12.51
CA CYS A 108 7.84 8.64 12.35
C CYS A 108 6.96 8.22 13.53
N LEU A 109 6.06 9.14 13.89
CA LEU A 109 4.93 8.91 14.76
C LEU A 109 3.67 9.05 13.91
N ALA A 110 2.81 8.03 13.94
CA ALA A 110 1.62 8.00 13.12
C ALA A 110 0.40 7.46 13.85
N THR A 111 -0.77 7.87 13.37
CA THR A 111 -2.04 7.22 13.64
C THR A 111 -2.71 6.85 12.34
N VAL A 112 -3.31 5.66 12.31
CA VAL A 112 -4.07 5.14 11.16
C VAL A 112 -5.40 4.63 11.65
N LEU A 113 -6.50 5.19 11.15
CA LEU A 113 -7.84 4.70 11.41
C LEU A 113 -8.36 4.00 10.16
N TYR A 114 -8.64 2.71 10.29
CA TYR A 114 -9.41 1.95 9.30
C TYR A 114 -10.89 2.05 9.67
N PRO A 115 -11.69 2.79 8.88
CA PRO A 115 -13.11 2.98 9.16
C PRO A 115 -13.90 1.69 8.91
N LYS A 116 -15.01 1.48 9.64
CA LYS A 116 -15.95 0.35 9.38
C LYS A 116 -16.62 0.48 8.01
N LYS A 117 -16.93 1.70 7.58
CA LYS A 117 -17.49 1.98 6.25
C LYS A 117 -16.39 1.90 5.20
N LYS A 118 -16.75 1.50 3.97
CA LYS A 118 -15.82 1.49 2.83
C LYS A 118 -15.39 2.91 2.50
N SER A 119 -14.26 3.34 3.05
CA SER A 119 -13.59 4.60 2.77
C SER A 119 -12.08 4.48 3.05
N PRO A 120 -11.25 5.33 2.45
CA PRO A 120 -9.81 5.29 2.66
C PRO A 120 -9.40 5.39 4.15
N PRO A 121 -8.27 4.80 4.55
CA PRO A 121 -7.75 4.94 5.91
C PRO A 121 -7.46 6.41 6.24
N ALA A 122 -7.93 6.88 7.40
CA ALA A 122 -7.58 8.21 7.87
C ALA A 122 -6.21 8.18 8.57
N VAL A 123 -5.25 8.93 8.03
CA VAL A 123 -3.85 8.91 8.49
C VAL A 123 -3.43 10.28 8.98
N ASN A 124 -2.76 10.31 10.14
CA ASN A 124 -1.96 11.46 10.58
C ASN A 124 -0.55 10.96 10.87
N ILE A 125 0.46 11.54 10.23
CA ILE A 125 1.84 11.11 10.34
C ILE A 125 2.75 12.34 10.47
N LYS A 126 3.72 12.24 11.38
CA LYS A 126 4.81 13.21 11.55
C LYS A 126 6.12 12.45 11.55
N CYS A 127 7.03 12.85 10.68
CA CYS A 127 8.35 12.24 10.57
C CYS A 127 9.42 13.27 10.91
N ILE A 128 10.48 12.80 11.56
CA ILE A 128 11.72 13.54 11.79
C ILE A 128 12.67 13.11 10.68
N ASN A 129 13.26 14.09 9.99
CA ASN A 129 14.17 13.86 8.88
C ASN A 129 15.61 13.89 9.38
N THR A 130 16.43 12.95 8.92
CA THR A 130 17.89 13.01 9.11
C THR A 130 18.53 13.98 8.13
N LYS A 131 17.98 14.08 6.92
CA LYS A 131 18.39 15.03 5.89
C LYS A 131 17.69 16.38 6.06
N ASP A 132 18.42 17.45 5.79
CA ASP A 132 17.89 18.80 5.82
C ASP A 132 16.84 19.02 4.71
N GLN A 133 15.76 19.73 5.03
CA GLN A 133 14.65 19.92 4.11
C GLN A 133 15.04 20.77 2.90
N ASN A 134 15.97 21.73 3.07
CA ASN A 134 16.45 22.54 1.95
C ASN A 134 17.30 21.71 1.00
N GLN A 135 18.08 20.75 1.51
CA GLN A 135 18.84 19.82 0.67
C GLN A 135 17.91 18.94 -0.18
N ILE A 136 16.84 18.40 0.41
CA ILE A 136 15.82 17.63 -0.34
C ILE A 136 15.22 18.50 -1.45
N GLN A 137 14.86 19.74 -1.13
CA GLN A 137 14.26 20.67 -2.09
C GLN A 137 15.23 21.06 -3.21
N GLU A 138 16.51 21.26 -2.91
CA GLU A 138 17.55 21.57 -3.90
C GLU A 138 17.76 20.41 -4.87
N GLU A 139 17.80 19.18 -4.36
CA GLU A 139 17.93 17.99 -5.21
C GLU A 139 16.72 17.77 -6.10
N ASP A 140 15.50 17.95 -5.58
CA ASP A 140 14.27 17.89 -6.37
C ASP A 140 14.27 18.98 -7.46
N ASN A 141 14.72 20.19 -7.15
CA ASN A 141 14.85 21.28 -8.12
C ASN A 141 15.91 20.98 -9.19
N ARG A 142 17.02 20.32 -8.81
CA ARG A 142 18.05 19.87 -9.75
C ARG A 142 17.50 18.79 -10.68
N LEU A 143 16.76 17.83 -10.12
CA LEU A 143 16.10 16.78 -10.89
C LEU A 143 15.07 17.38 -11.86
N TYR A 144 14.20 18.26 -11.37
CA TYR A 144 13.20 18.94 -12.18
C TYR A 144 13.85 19.67 -13.37
N ARG A 145 14.89 20.47 -13.12
CA ARG A 145 15.64 21.14 -14.20
C ARG A 145 16.18 20.13 -15.20
N LYS A 146 16.80 19.04 -14.75
CA LYS A 146 17.32 17.99 -15.63
C LYS A 146 16.23 17.40 -16.54
N LEU A 147 15.06 17.07 -15.99
CA LEU A 147 13.94 16.50 -16.75
C LEU A 147 13.29 17.54 -17.68
N LYS A 148 13.21 18.80 -17.26
CA LYS A 148 12.59 19.88 -18.05
C LYS A 148 13.41 20.27 -19.28
N HIS A 149 14.73 20.18 -19.22
CA HIS A 149 15.63 20.50 -20.35
C HIS A 149 15.69 19.37 -21.40
N GLN A 150 15.07 18.21 -21.15
CA GLN A 150 15.03 17.14 -22.14
C GLN A 150 14.14 17.54 -23.32
N THR A 151 14.67 17.39 -24.53
CA THR A 151 13.96 17.71 -25.78
C THR A 151 13.13 16.55 -26.30
N LYS A 152 13.44 15.32 -25.87
CA LYS A 152 12.70 14.11 -26.19
C LYS A 152 11.91 13.64 -24.96
N PRO A 153 10.67 13.17 -25.13
CA PRO A 153 9.92 12.60 -24.03
C PRO A 153 10.62 11.35 -23.50
N ILE A 154 10.66 11.19 -22.19
CA ILE A 154 11.10 9.94 -21.58
C ILE A 154 10.07 8.84 -21.89
N ILE A 155 10.55 7.74 -22.45
CA ILE A 155 9.77 6.54 -22.73
C ILE A 155 10.54 5.37 -22.12
N GLY A 156 9.84 4.55 -21.35
CA GLY A 156 10.43 3.39 -20.70
C GLY A 156 9.40 2.29 -20.49
N SER A 157 9.87 1.06 -20.32
CA SER A 157 9.02 -0.11 -20.11
C SER A 157 9.74 -1.14 -19.26
N ASN A 158 8.98 -1.91 -18.48
CA ASN A 158 9.49 -2.97 -17.60
C ASN A 158 10.63 -2.46 -16.71
N ILE A 159 10.31 -1.52 -15.82
CA ILE A 159 11.24 -0.94 -14.84
C ILE A 159 10.81 -1.43 -13.46
N PRO A 160 11.66 -2.08 -12.65
CA PRO A 160 12.97 -2.62 -13.01
C PRO A 160 12.89 -3.66 -14.14
N GLY A 161 13.98 -3.78 -14.90
CA GLY A 161 14.12 -4.79 -15.95
C GLY A 161 14.38 -6.18 -15.37
N GLY A 162 13.83 -7.21 -16.00
CA GLY A 162 13.98 -8.62 -15.58
C GLY A 162 12.81 -9.16 -14.75
N ASN A 163 12.97 -10.38 -14.24
CA ASN A 163 12.06 -11.07 -13.30
C ASN A 163 12.22 -10.58 -11.84
N ASP A 164 13.03 -9.54 -11.62
CA ASP A 164 13.29 -8.96 -10.32
C ASP A 164 12.14 -8.04 -9.89
N LEU A 165 11.23 -8.57 -9.06
CA LEU A 165 10.21 -7.76 -8.39
C LEU A 165 10.86 -6.97 -7.24
N CYS A 166 10.89 -5.64 -7.37
CA CYS A 166 11.41 -4.77 -6.30
C CYS A 166 10.40 -4.62 -5.16
N TYR A 167 10.49 -5.48 -4.14
CA TYR A 167 9.83 -5.25 -2.85
C TYR A 167 10.73 -4.41 -1.94
N CYS A 168 10.67 -3.09 -2.07
CA CYS A 168 11.20 -2.21 -1.03
C CYS A 168 10.28 -2.30 0.20
N GLY A 169 10.49 -3.30 1.05
CA GLY A 169 9.73 -3.46 2.30
C GLY A 169 9.60 -4.87 2.88
N HIS A 170 10.32 -5.88 2.35
CA HIS A 170 10.39 -7.21 2.97
C HIS A 170 11.79 -7.43 3.58
N TRP A 171 11.86 -7.55 4.91
CA TRP A 171 13.02 -8.14 5.58
C TRP A 171 12.96 -9.65 5.30
N VAL A 172 13.75 -10.17 4.37
CA VAL A 172 13.87 -11.63 4.18
C VAL A 172 14.85 -12.14 5.24
N PRO A 173 14.41 -12.90 6.27
CA PRO A 173 15.27 -13.21 7.43
C PRO A 173 16.44 -14.17 7.16
N HIS A 174 16.66 -14.61 5.92
CA HIS A 174 17.53 -15.75 5.60
C HIS A 174 18.74 -15.43 4.69
N LEU A 175 19.09 -14.16 4.47
CA LEU A 175 20.33 -13.83 3.74
C LEU A 175 21.18 -12.83 4.52
N PRO A 176 22.23 -13.29 5.24
CA PRO A 176 23.24 -12.40 5.79
C PRO A 176 24.06 -11.85 4.62
N GLY A 177 24.03 -10.53 4.45
CA GLY A 177 24.77 -9.85 3.36
C GLY A 177 24.01 -9.72 2.04
N GLY A 178 22.67 -9.64 2.06
CA GLY A 178 21.86 -9.41 0.86
C GLY A 178 22.18 -8.08 0.17
N THR A 179 23.05 -8.13 -0.82
CA THR A 179 23.26 -7.06 -1.80
C THR A 179 21.93 -6.81 -2.50
N TYR A 180 21.28 -5.68 -2.20
CA TYR A 180 20.03 -5.31 -2.83
C TYR A 180 20.28 -4.96 -4.29
N SER A 181 19.75 -5.78 -5.21
CA SER A 181 19.56 -5.32 -6.58
C SER A 181 18.21 -4.61 -6.65
N PHE A 182 18.23 -3.30 -6.86
CA PHE A 182 17.21 -2.71 -7.72
C PHE A 182 17.31 -3.52 -9.01
N GLY A 183 16.35 -4.41 -9.29
CA GLY A 183 16.41 -5.27 -10.48
C GLY A 183 16.90 -4.45 -11.67
N ASN A 184 17.88 -4.96 -12.43
CA ASN A 184 18.75 -4.16 -13.31
C ASN A 184 18.04 -2.93 -13.93
N MET A 185 18.13 -1.78 -13.24
CA MET A 185 17.46 -0.55 -13.63
C MET A 185 18.53 0.43 -14.07
N GLU A 186 18.47 0.84 -15.33
CA GLU A 186 19.37 1.86 -15.84
C GLU A 186 19.24 3.14 -14.99
N PRO A 187 20.35 3.76 -14.55
CA PRO A 187 20.32 4.97 -13.71
C PRO A 187 19.49 6.12 -14.30
N ALA A 188 19.29 6.12 -15.63
CA ALA A 188 18.43 7.09 -16.30
C ALA A 188 16.94 6.98 -15.92
N PHE A 189 16.45 5.80 -15.55
CA PHE A 189 15.05 5.57 -15.17
C PHE A 189 14.78 5.73 -13.68
N GLU A 190 15.82 5.85 -12.86
CA GLU A 190 15.68 5.99 -11.42
C GLU A 190 14.77 7.15 -10.97
N PRO A 191 14.84 8.36 -11.56
CA PRO A 191 13.93 9.44 -11.16
C PRO A 191 12.49 9.17 -11.57
N VAL A 192 12.29 8.47 -12.68
CA VAL A 192 10.98 8.11 -13.22
C VAL A 192 10.33 7.03 -12.35
N TRP A 193 11.14 6.08 -11.86
CA TRP A 193 10.73 5.10 -10.86
C TRP A 193 10.36 5.79 -9.53
N ALA A 194 11.19 6.68 -9.01
CA ALA A 194 10.91 7.39 -7.77
C ALA A 194 9.60 8.19 -7.83
N LEU A 195 9.32 8.85 -8.95
CA LEU A 195 8.03 9.51 -9.21
C LEU A 195 6.87 8.50 -9.26
N ALA A 196 7.07 7.34 -9.89
CA ALA A 196 6.07 6.28 -9.91
C ALA A 196 5.76 5.75 -8.49
N VAL A 197 6.76 5.59 -7.62
CA VAL A 197 6.58 5.20 -6.21
C VAL A 197 5.82 6.27 -5.44
N ALA A 198 6.19 7.55 -5.60
CA ALA A 198 5.51 8.66 -4.95
C ALA A 198 4.04 8.77 -5.39
N GLY A 199 3.78 8.61 -6.69
CA GLY A 199 2.44 8.61 -7.27
C GLY A 199 1.59 7.42 -6.83
N SER A 200 2.13 6.21 -6.95
CA SER A 200 1.44 4.97 -6.55
C SER A 200 1.17 4.92 -5.05
N SER A 201 1.94 5.64 -4.24
CA SER A 201 1.66 5.77 -2.81
C SER A 201 0.28 6.38 -2.53
N TYR A 202 -0.30 7.17 -3.44
CA TYR A 202 -1.69 7.62 -3.34
C TYR A 202 -2.67 6.44 -3.36
N MET A 203 -2.66 5.64 -4.43
CA MET A 203 -3.57 4.51 -4.59
C MET A 203 -3.31 3.41 -3.56
N MET A 204 -2.03 3.17 -3.20
CA MET A 204 -1.67 2.18 -2.18
C MET A 204 -2.25 2.57 -0.81
N TRP A 205 -2.19 3.84 -0.43
CA TRP A 205 -2.86 4.34 0.77
C TRP A 205 -4.38 4.26 0.63
N GLU A 206 -4.93 4.79 -0.47
CA GLU A 206 -6.37 4.98 -0.65
C GLU A 206 -7.15 3.66 -0.66
N LYS A 207 -6.59 2.62 -1.29
CA LYS A 207 -7.23 1.30 -1.39
C LYS A 207 -6.95 0.37 -0.21
N SER A 208 -5.95 0.69 0.63
CA SER A 208 -5.58 -0.19 1.73
C SER A 208 -6.72 -0.36 2.75
N THR A 209 -6.83 -1.57 3.28
CA THR A 209 -7.72 -1.89 4.40
C THR A 209 -6.89 -2.45 5.55
N GLU A 210 -7.51 -2.75 6.69
CA GLU A 210 -6.82 -3.39 7.81
C GLU A 210 -6.18 -4.73 7.40
N LYS A 211 -6.79 -5.44 6.44
CA LYS A 211 -6.38 -6.79 6.01
C LYS A 211 -5.53 -6.77 4.74
N VAL A 212 -5.67 -5.75 3.90
CA VAL A 212 -5.10 -5.68 2.56
C VAL A 212 -4.21 -4.46 2.43
N GLY A 213 -2.99 -4.66 1.94
CA GLY A 213 -2.06 -3.58 1.62
C GLY A 213 -1.38 -3.82 0.28
N TYR A 214 -0.78 -2.76 -0.27
CA TYR A 214 -0.26 -2.77 -1.64
C TYR A 214 1.21 -2.41 -1.68
N PHE A 215 1.87 -2.88 -2.74
CA PHE A 215 3.25 -2.51 -3.09
C PHE A 215 3.32 -2.22 -4.58
N MET A 216 4.15 -1.27 -5.00
CA MET A 216 4.47 -1.11 -6.41
C MET A 216 5.54 -2.11 -6.78
N SER A 217 5.23 -3.01 -7.71
CA SER A 217 6.13 -4.09 -8.11
C SER A 217 6.90 -3.76 -9.37
N GLN A 218 6.25 -3.12 -10.34
CA GLN A 218 6.86 -2.77 -11.62
C GLN A 218 6.16 -1.58 -12.27
N VAL A 219 6.90 -0.79 -13.05
CA VAL A 219 6.38 0.09 -14.09
C VAL A 219 6.42 -0.68 -15.41
N LYS A 220 5.24 -1.09 -15.92
CA LYS A 220 5.11 -1.78 -17.21
C LYS A 220 5.43 -0.86 -18.37
N SER A 221 4.95 0.38 -18.32
CA SER A 221 5.28 1.42 -19.28
C SER A 221 5.22 2.79 -18.65
N VAL A 222 6.02 3.72 -19.16
CA VAL A 222 5.97 5.14 -18.83
C VAL A 222 6.21 5.96 -20.09
N LYS A 223 5.43 7.04 -20.22
CA LYS A 223 5.60 8.06 -21.24
C LYS A 223 5.48 9.43 -20.62
N GLN A 224 6.50 10.27 -20.79
CA GLN A 224 6.41 11.68 -20.47
C GLN A 224 5.60 12.42 -21.53
N TRP A 225 4.67 13.27 -21.09
CA TRP A 225 3.95 14.20 -21.95
C TRP A 225 4.67 15.53 -21.98
N MET A 226 5.07 15.98 -23.17
CA MET A 226 5.75 17.26 -23.32
C MET A 226 4.74 18.39 -23.15
N ARG A 227 4.92 19.19 -22.10
CA ARG A 227 4.04 20.31 -21.76
C ARG A 227 4.69 21.66 -22.04
N LYS A 228 3.84 22.63 -22.37
CA LYS A 228 4.23 24.05 -22.52
C LYS A 228 4.32 24.77 -21.17
N ASP A 229 3.58 24.32 -20.16
CA ASP A 229 3.66 24.86 -18.81
C ASP A 229 4.91 24.35 -18.06
N ASP A 230 5.08 24.78 -16.80
CA ASP A 230 6.24 24.41 -15.97
C ASP A 230 6.10 23.02 -15.32
N SER A 231 5.00 22.30 -15.53
CA SER A 231 4.81 21.01 -14.87
C SER A 231 5.42 19.86 -15.70
N LEU A 232 5.84 18.81 -15.01
CA LEU A 232 6.21 17.54 -15.63
C LEU A 232 5.04 16.59 -15.53
N GLU A 233 4.66 15.99 -16.66
CA GLU A 233 3.55 15.07 -16.74
C GLU A 233 3.99 13.73 -17.29
N PHE A 234 3.50 12.68 -16.65
CA PHE A 234 3.81 11.31 -16.97
C PHE A 234 2.53 10.48 -17.00
N ASP A 235 2.49 9.57 -17.95
CA ASP A 235 1.50 8.53 -18.07
C ASP A 235 2.17 7.20 -17.85
N TYR A 236 1.73 6.52 -16.80
CA TYR A 236 2.29 5.27 -16.32
C TYR A 236 1.27 4.15 -16.45
N THR A 237 1.76 2.97 -16.80
CA THR A 237 1.11 1.70 -16.50
C THR A 237 1.96 1.03 -15.44
N ILE A 238 1.43 0.87 -14.23
CA ILE A 238 2.12 0.25 -13.09
C ILE A 238 1.43 -1.05 -12.70
N LEU A 239 2.20 -1.93 -12.07
CA LEU A 239 1.72 -3.18 -11.52
C LEU A 239 1.86 -3.12 -10.00
N LEU A 240 0.73 -3.18 -9.29
CA LEU A 240 0.69 -3.29 -7.85
C LEU A 240 0.61 -4.75 -7.42
N HIS A 241 1.26 -5.11 -6.33
CA HIS A 241 1.06 -6.37 -5.64
C HIS A 241 0.19 -6.18 -4.41
N GLU A 242 -0.93 -6.89 -4.40
CA GLU A 242 -1.85 -6.95 -3.28
C GLU A 242 -1.43 -8.04 -2.29
N MET A 243 -1.19 -7.64 -1.04
CA MET A 243 -0.88 -8.53 0.06
C MET A 243 -2.08 -8.65 1.00
N PRO A 244 -2.54 -9.87 1.33
CA PRO A 244 -1.81 -11.13 1.21
C PRO A 244 -2.17 -11.97 -0.02
N THR A 245 -3.14 -11.55 -0.82
CA THR A 245 -3.76 -12.39 -1.87
C THR A 245 -2.76 -12.84 -2.93
N GLN A 246 -1.64 -12.13 -3.06
CA GLN A 246 -0.64 -12.28 -4.11
C GLN A 246 -1.11 -11.81 -5.48
N ASP A 247 -2.19 -11.02 -5.54
CA ASP A 247 -2.72 -10.55 -6.81
C ASP A 247 -1.84 -9.43 -7.39
N MET A 248 -1.67 -9.46 -8.70
CA MET A 248 -0.95 -8.43 -9.45
C MET A 248 -1.98 -7.57 -10.19
N ILE A 249 -2.15 -6.33 -9.75
CA ILE A 249 -3.18 -5.41 -10.23
C ILE A 249 -2.55 -4.40 -11.18
N LEU A 250 -2.99 -4.38 -12.43
CA LEU A 250 -2.56 -3.40 -13.43
C LEU A 250 -3.31 -2.10 -13.22
N CYS A 251 -2.58 -0.99 -13.12
CA CYS A 251 -3.14 0.35 -12.95
C CYS A 251 -2.54 1.32 -13.95
N HIS A 252 -3.40 2.10 -14.60
CA HIS A 252 -3.01 3.29 -15.34
C HIS A 252 -2.99 4.49 -14.40
N MET A 253 -1.92 5.29 -14.45
CA MET A 253 -1.71 6.42 -13.57
C MET A 253 -1.16 7.61 -14.36
N ARG A 254 -1.91 8.71 -14.35
CA ARG A 254 -1.47 10.01 -14.87
C ARG A 254 -1.01 10.89 -13.72
N LEU A 255 0.24 11.32 -13.77
CA LEU A 255 0.95 12.01 -12.70
C LEU A 255 1.44 13.37 -13.21
N ILE A 256 1.17 14.44 -12.46
CA ILE A 256 1.73 15.76 -12.69
C ILE A 256 2.55 16.18 -11.48
N TRP A 257 3.81 16.54 -11.71
CA TRP A 257 4.77 16.91 -10.68
C TRP A 257 5.41 18.28 -10.97
N LEU A 258 5.56 19.05 -9.89
CA LEU A 258 6.31 20.30 -9.83
C LEU A 258 6.90 20.39 -8.42
N PRO A 259 8.22 20.56 -8.23
CA PRO A 259 8.82 20.60 -6.90
C PRO A 259 8.16 21.63 -5.97
N GLY A 260 8.00 21.26 -4.70
CA GLY A 260 7.35 22.11 -3.70
C GLY A 260 5.83 22.26 -3.85
N ARG A 261 5.20 21.61 -4.85
CA ARG A 261 3.75 21.54 -5.01
C ARG A 261 3.24 20.13 -4.70
N PRO A 262 1.98 19.99 -4.25
CA PRO A 262 1.35 18.68 -4.11
C PRO A 262 1.34 17.91 -5.44
N LEU A 263 1.63 16.61 -5.37
CA LEU A 263 1.55 15.72 -6.51
C LEU A 263 0.09 15.56 -6.95
N LYS A 264 -0.20 15.76 -8.25
CA LYS A 264 -1.52 15.47 -8.81
C LYS A 264 -1.50 14.09 -9.45
N VAL A 265 -2.41 13.23 -9.02
CA VAL A 265 -2.49 11.84 -9.50
C VAL A 265 -3.93 11.54 -9.87
N LYS A 266 -4.15 11.06 -11.09
CA LYS A 266 -5.39 10.37 -11.51
C LYS A 266 -5.01 8.94 -11.85
N TYR A 267 -5.82 7.97 -11.46
CA TYR A 267 -5.52 6.58 -11.74
C TYR A 267 -6.79 5.76 -11.98
N THR A 268 -6.64 4.66 -12.72
CA THR A 268 -7.65 3.61 -12.92
C THR A 268 -6.94 2.27 -12.79
N CYS A 269 -7.54 1.31 -12.08
CA CYS A 269 -6.99 -0.05 -12.00
C CYS A 269 -7.99 -1.02 -12.58
N GLU A 270 -7.49 -2.04 -13.26
CA GLU A 270 -8.29 -3.18 -13.68
C GLU A 270 -8.62 -4.01 -12.44
N SER A 271 -9.87 -3.93 -11.98
CA SER A 271 -10.41 -4.86 -11.00
C SER A 271 -11.73 -5.43 -11.53
N ASP A 272 -11.70 -6.72 -11.90
CA ASP A 272 -12.83 -7.62 -12.12
C ASP A 272 -14.01 -7.10 -12.99
N SER A 273 -13.77 -6.76 -14.26
CA SER A 273 -14.84 -6.80 -15.28
C SER A 273 -14.68 -7.90 -16.32
N HIS A 274 -13.61 -8.71 -16.28
CA HIS A 274 -13.49 -9.90 -17.13
C HIS A 274 -12.62 -10.98 -16.44
N ARG A 275 -13.19 -11.74 -15.50
CA ARG A 275 -12.88 -13.18 -15.49
C ARG A 275 -13.43 -13.68 -16.82
N LEU A 276 -12.55 -13.83 -17.81
CA LEU A 276 -12.86 -14.48 -19.07
C LEU A 276 -13.50 -15.83 -18.76
N GLU A 277 -14.82 -15.89 -18.89
CA GLU A 277 -15.49 -17.10 -19.35
C GLU A 277 -14.84 -17.42 -20.71
N ASP A 278 -13.88 -18.34 -20.67
CA ASP A 278 -13.46 -19.02 -21.88
C ASP A 278 -14.65 -19.81 -22.42
N GLY A 279 -15.23 -19.27 -23.49
CA GLY A 279 -15.88 -20.03 -24.54
C GLY A 279 -17.33 -20.45 -24.30
N SER A 280 -18.27 -19.75 -24.92
CA SER A 280 -18.65 -20.09 -26.29
C SER A 280 -19.55 -18.98 -26.83
N GLY A 281 -19.31 -18.57 -28.08
CA GLY A 281 -20.05 -17.49 -28.70
C GLY A 281 -21.52 -17.86 -28.91
N MET A 282 -22.39 -16.88 -28.75
CA MET A 282 -23.55 -16.73 -29.62
C MET A 282 -23.89 -15.24 -29.72
N GLU A 283 -24.04 -14.84 -30.97
CA GLU A 283 -24.40 -13.55 -31.51
C GLU A 283 -25.78 -13.10 -31.03
N SER A 284 -25.91 -11.86 -30.56
CA SER A 284 -27.17 -11.12 -30.67
C SER A 284 -26.90 -9.64 -30.44
N GLY A 285 -27.16 -8.84 -31.48
CA GLY A 285 -27.06 -7.39 -31.42
C GLY A 285 -28.15 -6.74 -30.56
N SER A 286 -27.84 -5.58 -29.99
CA SER A 286 -28.82 -4.51 -29.81
C SER A 286 -28.09 -3.18 -29.57
N ALA A 287 -28.63 -2.13 -30.20
CA ALA A 287 -28.10 -0.78 -30.19
C ALA A 287 -28.54 0.02 -28.96
N ALA A 288 -27.81 1.12 -28.77
CA ALA A 288 -28.12 2.34 -28.02
C ALA A 288 -27.79 2.36 -26.52
N GLY A 289 -26.92 3.33 -26.19
CA GLY A 289 -26.59 3.73 -24.82
C GLY A 289 -25.37 4.64 -24.78
N ILE A 290 -25.44 5.78 -25.45
CA ILE A 290 -24.42 6.84 -25.40
C ILE A 290 -24.25 7.28 -23.94
N ILE A 291 -23.10 6.97 -23.35
CA ILE A 291 -22.67 7.58 -22.08
C ILE A 291 -21.66 8.65 -22.44
N HIS A 292 -22.11 9.88 -22.22
CA HIS A 292 -21.38 11.11 -22.43
C HIS A 292 -20.05 11.08 -21.67
N GLU A 293 -18.94 11.11 -22.39
CA GLU A 293 -17.64 11.49 -21.83
C GLU A 293 -17.80 12.91 -21.26
N ARG A 294 -17.56 13.06 -19.96
CA ARG A 294 -17.27 14.35 -19.36
C ARG A 294 -15.75 14.47 -19.34
N GLU A 295 -15.22 15.20 -20.32
CA GLU A 295 -13.87 15.74 -20.29
C GLU A 295 -13.70 16.59 -19.03
N GLU A 296 -13.10 16.03 -17.98
CA GLU A 296 -12.43 16.82 -16.96
C GLU A 296 -10.93 16.80 -17.24
N ASN A 297 -10.57 17.70 -18.15
CA ASN A 297 -9.22 18.17 -18.38
C ASN A 297 -8.56 18.55 -17.03
N PHE A 298 -7.25 18.29 -16.94
CA PHE A 298 -6.42 18.66 -15.79
C PHE A 298 -6.36 20.17 -15.57
#